data_AF-A0A2G3J7T1-F1
#
_entry.id   AF-A0A2G3J7T1-F1
#
_cell.length_a   1.000
_cell.length_b   1.000
_cell.length_c   1.000
_cell.angle_alpha   90.00
_cell.angle_beta   90.00
_cell.angle_gamma   90.00
#
_symmetry.space_group_name_H-M   'P 1'
#
loop_
_entity.id
_entity.type
_entity.pdbx_description
1 polymer ?
#
loop_
_entity_poly.entity_id
_entity_poly.type
_entity_poly.pdbx_seq_one_letter_code
_entity_poly.pdbx_strand_id
1 'polypeptide(L)'
;MPKQTERSCNEIRTAILRLQLLDETECAALLISLQHLNLADDKSVLEITGLTAAAGSAWETLYIGELKTLLALAIGDKYATQQGCDWVHQFDEVEESRRRVYRCVDGVLNMHKTGMFHHTLELMHSTETLHLAMDLIKRKQRFFGLDELELAK
;
A
#
# COMPACT_ATOMS: atom_id res chain seq x y z
N MET A 1 9.42 -5.24 31.89
CA MET A 1 9.74 -5.73 30.54
C MET A 1 8.61 -5.27 29.63
N PRO A 2 8.87 -4.58 28.51
CA PRO A 2 7.80 -4.18 27.61
C PRO A 2 7.09 -5.44 27.09
N LYS A 3 5.76 -5.37 26.98
CA LYS A 3 4.96 -6.48 26.44
C LYS A 3 5.41 -6.73 25.00
N GLN A 4 5.40 -7.98 24.52
CA GLN A 4 5.84 -8.33 23.15
C GLN A 4 5.22 -7.43 22.07
N THR A 5 3.96 -7.05 22.26
CA THR A 5 3.21 -6.12 21.41
C THR A 5 3.82 -4.71 21.33
N GLU A 6 4.37 -4.18 22.43
CA GLU A 6 4.95 -2.83 22.48
C GLU A 6 6.25 -2.75 21.66
N ARG A 7 7.05 -3.82 21.64
CA ARG A 7 8.27 -3.88 20.82
C ARG A 7 7.92 -3.87 19.32
N SER A 8 6.95 -4.67 18.92
CA SER A 8 6.53 -4.77 17.53
C SER A 8 5.90 -3.48 17.00
N CYS A 9 5.14 -2.74 17.82
CA CYS A 9 4.63 -1.42 17.42
C CYS A 9 5.76 -0.40 17.20
N ASN A 10 6.83 -0.44 18.00
CA ASN A 10 7.98 0.44 17.83
C ASN A 10 8.79 0.12 16.55
N GLU A 11 8.90 -1.16 16.20
CA GLU A 11 9.52 -1.60 14.94
C GLU A 11 8.71 -1.11 13.72
N ILE A 12 7.38 -1.26 13.75
CA ILE A 12 6.51 -0.72 12.70
C ILE A 12 6.69 0.79 12.60
N ARG A 13 6.62 1.51 13.72
CA ARG A 13 6.80 2.98 13.75
C ARG A 13 8.12 3.38 13.08
N THR A 14 9.21 2.70 13.41
CA THR A 14 10.54 2.97 12.84
C THR A 14 10.56 2.71 11.33
N ALA A 15 9.93 1.64 10.87
CA ALA A 15 9.85 1.31 9.45
C ALA A 15 8.99 2.33 8.67
N ILE A 16 7.86 2.79 9.25
CA ILE A 16 7.00 3.81 8.64
C ILE A 16 7.72 5.14 8.46
N LEU A 17 8.49 5.60 9.45
CA LEU A 17 9.27 6.83 9.36
C LEU A 17 10.29 6.84 8.21
N ARG A 18 10.74 5.66 7.79
CA ARG A 18 11.71 5.50 6.70
C ARG A 18 11.14 4.72 5.51
N LEU A 19 9.82 4.69 5.33
CA LEU A 19 9.14 3.82 4.36
C LEU A 19 9.76 3.92 2.95
N GLN A 20 10.07 5.13 2.51
CA GLN A 20 10.67 5.41 1.20
C GLN A 20 12.11 4.85 1.04
N LEU A 21 12.82 4.69 2.15
CA LEU A 21 14.20 4.21 2.21
C LEU A 21 14.30 2.70 2.39
N LEU A 22 13.19 2.00 2.65
CA LEU A 22 13.22 0.55 2.81
C LEU A 22 13.66 -0.13 1.52
N ASP A 23 14.55 -1.10 1.63
CA ASP A 23 14.85 -2.01 0.53
C ASP A 23 13.76 -3.11 0.39
N GLU A 24 13.89 -3.98 -0.62
CA GLU A 24 12.93 -5.05 -0.88
C GLU A 24 12.82 -6.04 0.29
N THR A 25 13.94 -6.36 0.94
CA THR A 25 13.98 -7.30 2.07
C THR A 25 13.30 -6.69 3.29
N GLU A 26 13.57 -5.41 3.56
CA GLU A 26 12.94 -4.67 4.64
C GLU A 26 11.44 -4.50 4.42
N CYS A 27 11.00 -4.27 3.18
CA CYS A 27 9.57 -4.23 2.83
C CYS A 27 8.89 -5.58 3.09
N ALA A 28 9.53 -6.68 2.67
CA ALA A 28 9.01 -8.03 2.91
C ALA A 28 8.92 -8.34 4.41
N ALA A 29 9.96 -7.99 5.18
CA ALA A 29 9.98 -8.18 6.62
C ALA A 29 8.87 -7.37 7.33
N LEU A 30 8.63 -6.12 6.90
CA LEU A 30 7.54 -5.30 7.42
C LEU A 30 6.17 -5.90 7.09
N LEU A 31 5.95 -6.36 5.85
CA LEU A 31 4.69 -7.00 5.46
C LEU A 31 4.40 -8.25 6.31
N ILE A 32 5.39 -9.12 6.47
CA ILE A 32 5.28 -10.33 7.31
C ILE A 32 4.94 -9.95 8.76
N SER A 33 5.62 -8.93 9.30
CA SER A 33 5.37 -8.45 10.65
C SER A 33 3.93 -7.96 10.83
N LEU A 34 3.42 -7.16 9.88
CA LEU A 34 2.05 -6.66 9.89
C LEU A 34 1.00 -7.80 9.78
N GLN A 35 1.29 -8.84 9.01
CA GLN A 35 0.43 -10.02 8.89
C GLN A 35 0.42 -10.86 10.18
N HIS A 36 1.57 -11.06 10.81
CA HIS A 36 1.67 -11.83 12.05
C HIS A 36 1.05 -11.14 13.27
N LEU A 37 1.04 -9.81 13.30
CA LEU A 37 0.43 -9.06 14.40
C LEU A 37 -1.10 -9.09 14.39
N ASN A 38 -1.71 -9.67 13.35
CA ASN A 38 -3.16 -9.80 13.18
C ASN A 38 -3.90 -8.47 13.42
N LEU A 39 -3.29 -7.37 12.97
CA LEU A 39 -3.89 -6.04 12.99
C LEU A 39 -5.06 -6.02 12.00
N ALA A 40 -6.19 -5.48 12.44
CA ALA A 40 -7.33 -5.25 11.57
C ALA A 40 -6.94 -4.26 10.46
N ASP A 41 -7.33 -4.57 9.23
CA ASP A 41 -6.90 -3.84 8.04
C ASP A 41 -7.51 -2.45 7.92
N ASP A 42 -8.66 -2.23 8.56
CA ASP A 42 -9.41 -0.97 8.65
C ASP A 42 -8.84 0.00 9.70
N LYS A 43 -7.76 -0.36 10.39
CA LYS A 43 -7.10 0.57 11.33
C LYS A 43 -6.19 1.55 10.60
N SER A 44 -6.12 2.77 11.13
CA SER A 44 -5.18 3.78 10.67
C SER A 44 -3.74 3.41 11.04
N VAL A 45 -2.82 3.62 10.09
CA VAL A 45 -1.38 3.45 10.33
C VAL A 45 -0.88 4.44 11.40
N LEU A 46 -1.40 5.67 11.42
CA LEU A 46 -1.01 6.69 12.39
C LEU A 46 -1.45 6.31 13.81
N GLU A 47 -2.65 5.77 13.97
CA GLU A 47 -3.16 5.30 15.27
C GLU A 47 -2.30 4.17 15.84
N ILE A 48 -1.94 3.18 15.02
CA ILE A 48 -1.12 2.04 15.46
C ILE A 48 0.30 2.46 15.83
N THR A 49 0.87 3.43 15.10
CA THR A 49 2.24 3.88 15.29
C THR A 49 2.38 5.02 16.31
N GLY A 50 1.27 5.64 16.71
CA GLY A 50 1.25 6.87 17.50
C GLY A 50 1.96 8.04 16.80
N LEU A 51 1.93 8.06 15.46
CA LEU A 51 2.48 9.14 14.63
C LEU A 51 1.39 10.17 14.33
N THR A 52 1.81 11.36 13.95
CA THR A 52 0.94 12.42 13.43
C THR A 52 1.46 12.85 12.07
N ALA A 53 0.56 13.13 11.14
CA ALA A 53 0.90 13.63 9.82
C ALA A 53 0.26 15.00 9.58
N ALA A 54 0.77 15.73 8.60
CA ALA A 54 0.16 16.97 8.15
C ALA A 54 -1.29 16.74 7.68
N ALA A 55 -2.18 17.69 7.98
CA ALA A 55 -3.59 17.62 7.58
C ALA A 55 -3.72 17.59 6.05
N GLY A 56 -4.59 16.71 5.55
CA GLY A 56 -4.80 16.50 4.12
C GLY A 56 -3.69 15.70 3.43
N SER A 57 -2.69 15.21 4.17
CA SER A 57 -1.71 14.27 3.63
C SER A 57 -2.35 12.88 3.44
N ALA A 58 -1.83 12.11 2.48
CA ALA A 58 -2.30 10.74 2.27
C ALA A 58 -2.05 9.84 3.49
N TRP A 59 -1.08 10.19 4.35
CA TRP A 59 -0.80 9.50 5.61
C TRP A 59 -1.97 9.55 6.59
N GLU A 60 -2.77 10.63 6.58
CA GLU A 60 -3.95 10.79 7.46
C GLU A 60 -5.02 9.74 7.17
N THR A 61 -5.13 9.34 5.89
CA THR A 61 -6.13 8.37 5.40
C THR A 61 -5.49 7.03 5.02
N LEU A 62 -4.29 6.73 5.53
CA LEU A 62 -3.58 5.48 5.25
C LEU A 62 -3.97 4.39 6.25
N TYR A 63 -4.54 3.31 5.74
CA TYR A 63 -4.99 2.16 6.51
C TYR A 63 -4.00 0.99 6.45
N ILE A 64 -4.08 0.07 7.42
CA ILE A 64 -3.19 -1.10 7.49
C ILE A 64 -3.33 -2.01 6.26
N GLY A 65 -4.55 -2.22 5.76
CA GLY A 65 -4.79 -3.00 4.54
C GLY A 65 -4.16 -2.37 3.30
N GLU A 66 -4.28 -1.05 3.18
CA GLU A 66 -3.67 -0.28 2.09
C GLU A 66 -2.14 -0.35 2.14
N LEU A 67 -1.54 -0.17 3.32
CA LEU A 67 -0.09 -0.31 3.53
C LEU A 67 0.42 -1.71 3.16
N LYS A 68 -0.28 -2.77 3.59
CA LYS A 68 0.06 -4.15 3.21
C LYS A 68 0.05 -4.32 1.69
N THR A 69 -0.92 -3.72 1.01
CA THR A 69 -1.03 -3.73 -0.46
C THR A 69 0.14 -3.02 -1.12
N LEU A 70 0.54 -1.85 -0.61
CA LEU A 70 1.69 -1.09 -1.12
C LEU A 70 3.01 -1.85 -0.92
N LEU A 71 3.19 -2.51 0.22
CA LEU A 71 4.38 -3.34 0.48
C LEU A 71 4.42 -4.56 -0.44
N ALA A 72 3.28 -5.22 -0.67
CA ALA A 72 3.17 -6.32 -1.61
C ALA A 72 3.56 -5.90 -3.04
N LEU A 73 3.11 -4.72 -3.48
CA LEU A 73 3.51 -4.13 -4.75
C LEU A 73 5.03 -3.85 -4.79
N ALA A 74 5.58 -3.26 -3.74
CA ALA A 74 6.99 -2.91 -3.64
C ALA A 74 7.92 -4.13 -3.77
N ILE A 75 7.51 -5.30 -3.29
CA ILE A 75 8.27 -6.55 -3.40
C ILE A 75 7.82 -7.41 -4.60
N GLY A 76 6.75 -7.01 -5.29
CA GLY A 76 6.14 -7.75 -6.40
C GLY A 76 5.51 -9.08 -6.02
N ASP A 77 5.00 -9.19 -4.79
CA ASP A 77 4.15 -10.30 -4.37
C ASP A 77 2.76 -10.12 -5.00
N LYS A 78 2.54 -10.83 -6.11
CA LYS A 78 1.29 -10.76 -6.87
C LYS A 78 0.09 -11.27 -6.07
N TYR A 79 0.27 -12.30 -5.24
CA TYR A 79 -0.83 -12.90 -4.49
C TYR A 79 -1.29 -11.95 -3.37
N ALA A 80 -0.34 -11.41 -2.60
CA ALA A 80 -0.65 -10.42 -1.59
C ALA A 80 -1.20 -9.11 -2.19
N THR A 81 -0.69 -8.70 -3.36
CA THR A 81 -1.21 -7.53 -4.09
C THR A 81 -2.68 -7.70 -4.46
N GLN A 82 -3.07 -8.88 -4.96
CA GLN A 82 -4.46 -9.15 -5.35
C GLN A 82 -5.41 -9.16 -4.15
N GLN A 83 -5.04 -9.86 -3.07
CA GLN A 83 -5.82 -9.82 -1.83
C GLN A 83 -5.99 -8.39 -1.30
N GLY A 84 -4.92 -7.59 -1.39
CA GLY A 84 -4.96 -6.18 -1.02
C GLY A 84 -5.87 -5.34 -1.91
N CYS A 85 -5.84 -5.55 -3.23
CA CYS A 85 -6.73 -4.86 -4.16
C CYS A 85 -8.20 -5.21 -3.92
N ASP A 86 -8.50 -6.47 -3.62
CA ASP A 86 -9.85 -6.92 -3.25
C ASP A 86 -10.34 -6.22 -1.97
N TRP A 87 -9.46 -6.12 -0.97
CA TRP A 87 -9.76 -5.40 0.27
C TRP A 87 -10.03 -3.90 0.00
N VAL A 88 -9.15 -3.23 -0.76
CA VAL A 88 -9.32 -1.81 -1.12
C VAL A 88 -10.62 -1.58 -1.90
N HIS A 89 -11.00 -2.53 -2.76
CA HIS A 89 -12.26 -2.45 -3.52
C HIS A 89 -13.50 -2.47 -2.61
N GLN A 90 -13.44 -3.21 -1.51
CA GLN A 90 -14.54 -3.34 -0.55
C GLN A 90 -14.56 -2.22 0.49
N PHE A 91 -13.43 -1.57 0.75
CA PHE A 91 -13.29 -0.55 1.80
C PHE A 91 -13.49 0.87 1.25
N ASP A 92 -14.71 1.39 1.33
CA ASP A 92 -15.13 2.68 0.74
C ASP A 92 -14.55 3.93 1.42
N GLU A 93 -13.84 3.78 2.54
CA GLU A 93 -13.11 4.90 3.15
C GLU A 93 -11.77 5.19 2.47
N VAL A 94 -11.25 4.28 1.63
CA VAL A 94 -10.09 4.61 0.79
C VAL A 94 -10.53 5.63 -0.27
N GLU A 95 -9.76 6.72 -0.37
CA GLU A 95 -9.98 7.77 -1.38
C GLU A 95 -10.18 7.19 -2.79
N GLU A 96 -11.22 7.66 -3.47
CA GLU A 96 -11.65 7.12 -4.76
C GLU A 96 -10.58 7.31 -5.86
N SER A 97 -9.72 8.33 -5.72
CA SER A 97 -8.54 8.49 -6.57
C SER A 97 -7.53 7.35 -6.43
N ARG A 98 -7.27 6.87 -5.20
CA ARG A 98 -6.38 5.73 -4.94
C ARG A 98 -7.04 4.42 -5.33
N ARG A 99 -8.32 4.23 -5.01
CA ARG A 99 -9.11 3.06 -5.44
C ARG A 99 -9.05 2.85 -6.95
N ARG A 100 -9.12 3.91 -7.77
CA ARG A 100 -8.94 3.82 -9.23
C ARG A 100 -7.61 3.19 -9.64
N VAL A 101 -6.52 3.56 -8.98
CA VAL A 101 -5.18 3.01 -9.24
C VAL A 101 -5.15 1.52 -8.90
N TYR A 102 -5.66 1.12 -7.75
CA TYR A 102 -5.73 -0.29 -7.35
C TYR A 102 -6.60 -1.14 -8.28
N ARG A 103 -7.75 -0.62 -8.73
CA ARG A 103 -8.57 -1.30 -9.76
C ARG A 103 -7.80 -1.48 -11.07
N CYS A 104 -6.99 -0.50 -11.46
CA CYS A 104 -6.13 -0.63 -12.63
C CYS A 104 -5.01 -1.65 -12.42
N VAL A 105 -4.38 -1.66 -11.25
CA VAL A 105 -3.35 -2.66 -10.89
C VAL A 105 -3.92 -4.07 -10.98
N ASP A 106 -5.08 -4.33 -10.36
CA ASP A 106 -5.70 -5.65 -10.41
C ASP A 106 -6.11 -6.04 -11.84
N GLY A 107 -6.68 -5.10 -12.60
CA GLY A 107 -7.01 -5.29 -14.01
C GLY A 107 -5.79 -5.69 -14.84
N VAL A 108 -4.66 -4.98 -14.70
CA VAL A 108 -3.40 -5.31 -15.40
C VAL A 108 -2.88 -6.69 -15.01
N LEU A 109 -2.89 -7.02 -13.71
CA LEU A 109 -2.42 -8.32 -13.22
C LEU A 109 -3.30 -9.49 -13.71
N ASN A 110 -4.63 -9.32 -13.75
CA ASN A 110 -5.57 -10.34 -14.22
C ASN A 110 -5.57 -10.47 -15.74
N MET A 111 -5.42 -9.37 -16.48
CA MET A 111 -5.35 -9.41 -17.95
C MET A 111 -4.04 -10.03 -18.45
N HIS A 112 -2.92 -9.82 -17.75
CA HIS A 112 -1.68 -10.56 -18.04
C HIS A 112 -1.87 -12.09 -17.89
N LYS A 113 -2.77 -12.55 -17.01
CA LYS A 113 -3.09 -13.99 -16.89
C LYS A 113 -3.93 -14.49 -18.07
N THR A 114 -4.80 -13.65 -18.64
CA THR A 114 -5.74 -14.05 -19.71
C THR A 114 -5.24 -13.76 -21.12
N GLY A 115 -4.15 -13.00 -21.29
CA GLY A 115 -3.57 -12.66 -22.60
C GLY A 115 -4.35 -11.62 -23.40
N MET A 116 -5.36 -10.97 -22.81
CA MET A 116 -6.08 -9.84 -23.42
C MET A 116 -5.28 -8.55 -23.20
N PHE A 117 -4.98 -7.79 -24.26
CA PHE A 117 -3.97 -6.72 -24.23
C PHE A 117 -4.52 -5.27 -24.26
N HIS A 118 -3.65 -4.37 -23.77
CA HIS A 118 -3.58 -2.90 -23.73
C HIS A 118 -4.78 -2.05 -24.17
N HIS A 119 -5.37 -2.29 -25.34
CA HIS A 119 -6.43 -1.43 -25.88
C HIS A 119 -7.68 -1.40 -24.98
N THR A 120 -8.05 -2.54 -24.37
CA THR A 120 -9.16 -2.59 -23.42
C THR A 120 -8.84 -1.86 -22.11
N LEU A 121 -7.58 -1.84 -21.67
CA LEU A 121 -7.15 -1.13 -20.46
C LEU A 121 -7.18 0.39 -20.64
N GLU A 122 -6.77 0.88 -21.82
CA GLU A 122 -6.84 2.30 -22.18
C GLU A 122 -8.27 2.82 -22.27
N LEU A 123 -9.24 1.95 -22.60
CA LEU A 123 -10.66 2.29 -22.60
C LEU A 123 -11.27 2.34 -21.19
N MET A 124 -10.70 1.61 -20.23
CA MET A 124 -11.22 1.49 -18.85
C MET A 124 -10.54 2.43 -17.85
N HIS A 125 -9.29 2.81 -18.09
CA HIS A 125 -8.50 3.64 -17.20
C HIS A 125 -7.93 4.85 -17.93
N SER A 126 -7.76 5.98 -17.22
CA SER A 126 -7.01 7.10 -17.80
C SER A 126 -5.57 6.66 -18.09
N THR A 127 -4.96 7.25 -19.12
CA THR A 127 -3.58 6.96 -19.52
C THR A 127 -2.61 7.13 -18.35
N GLU A 128 -2.83 8.15 -17.51
CA GLU A 128 -2.05 8.43 -16.30
C GLU A 128 -2.17 7.30 -15.26
N THR A 129 -3.40 6.83 -15.01
CA THR A 129 -3.66 5.74 -14.06
C THR A 129 -3.02 4.43 -14.53
N LEU A 130 -3.11 4.15 -15.84
CA LEU A 130 -2.51 2.96 -16.43
C LEU A 130 -0.98 2.98 -16.35
N HIS A 131 -0.34 4.11 -16.68
CA HIS A 131 1.10 4.28 -16.54
C HIS A 131 1.55 4.09 -15.08
N LEU A 132 0.87 4.74 -14.13
CA LEU A 132 1.18 4.59 -12.71
C LEU A 132 1.04 3.14 -12.25
N ALA A 133 -0.06 2.46 -12.60
CA ALA A 133 -0.27 1.05 -12.26
C ALA A 133 0.84 0.16 -12.84
N MET A 134 1.26 0.40 -14.09
CA MET A 134 2.36 -0.32 -14.70
C MET A 134 3.70 -0.06 -14.02
N ASP A 135 3.98 1.17 -13.62
CA ASP A 135 5.22 1.52 -12.92
C ASP A 135 5.27 0.92 -11.52
N LEU A 136 4.12 0.84 -10.82
CA LEU A 136 3.98 0.11 -9.56
C LEU A 136 4.25 -1.39 -9.73
N ILE A 137 3.61 -2.04 -10.72
CA ILE A 137 3.78 -3.48 -10.99
C ILE A 137 5.23 -3.80 -11.40
N LYS A 138 5.88 -2.91 -12.16
CA LYS A 138 7.28 -3.04 -12.57
C LYS A 138 8.27 -2.59 -11.48
N ARG A 139 7.78 -2.15 -10.32
CA ARG A 139 8.56 -1.63 -9.18
C ARG A 139 9.47 -0.45 -9.55
N LYS A 140 9.10 0.32 -10.56
CA LYS A 140 9.76 1.59 -10.94
C LYS A 140 9.35 2.74 -10.02
N GLN A 141 8.13 2.66 -9.51
CA GLN A 141 7.61 3.54 -8.47
C GLN A 141 7.12 2.67 -7.30
N ARG A 142 7.20 3.20 -6.08
CA ARG A 142 6.71 2.57 -4.86
C ARG A 142 5.90 3.58 -4.06
N PHE A 143 5.04 3.10 -3.18
CA PHE A 143 4.32 3.92 -2.19
C PHE A 143 3.63 5.16 -2.81
N PHE A 144 2.90 4.97 -3.92
CA PHE A 144 2.25 6.09 -4.61
C PHE A 144 1.33 6.89 -3.67
N GLY A 145 1.31 8.21 -3.86
CA GLY A 145 0.52 9.10 -3.02
C GLY A 145 1.07 9.33 -1.60
N LEU A 146 2.06 8.56 -1.15
CA LEU A 146 2.75 8.77 0.11
C LEU A 146 4.02 9.58 -0.13
N ASP A 147 3.96 10.89 0.11
CA ASP A 147 5.16 11.72 0.20
C ASP A 147 5.96 11.39 1.48
N GLU A 148 7.11 12.03 1.67
CA GLU A 148 7.88 11.89 2.91
C GLU A 148 7.00 12.28 4.12
N LEU A 149 7.05 11.47 5.18
CA LEU A 149 6.19 11.70 6.34
C LEU A 149 6.67 12.94 7.11
N GLU A 150 6.00 14.07 6.87
CA GLU A 150 6.18 15.27 7.68
C GLU A 150 5.39 15.16 8.98
N LEU A 151 6.11 15.11 10.10
CA LEU A 151 5.50 15.09 11.43
C LEU A 151 4.84 16.44 11.71
N ALA A 152 3.55 16.41 12.04
CA ALA A 152 2.85 17.61 12.51
C ALA A 152 3.50 18.13 13.80
N LYS A 153 3.67 19.45 13.87
CA LYS A 153 4.22 20.16 15.04
C LYS A 153 3.26 20.13 16.23
#